data_AF-A0A3B0UAA9-F1
#
_entry.id   AF-A0A3B0UAA9-F1
#
_cell.length_a   1.000
_cell.length_b   1.000
_cell.length_c   1.000
_cell.angle_alpha   90.00
_cell.angle_beta   90.00
_cell.angle_gamma   90.00
#
_symmetry.space_group_name_H-M   'P 1'
#
loop_
_entity.id
_entity.type
_entity.pdbx_description
1 polymer ?
#
loop_
_entity_poly.entity_id
_entity_poly.type
_entity_poly.pdbx_seq_one_letter_code
_entity_poly.pdbx_strand_id
1 'polypeptide(L)'
;MTNMMFSWFFKPLRAIFIALLTIMAIQTPANAQELDVDRIAMARQYVDLTDGAQLFETTLIRTGIETMRTLVSQNPTEADAVSDAIGVVIEAYSTRKDELFNQFARVYALRFSMEELREIVAFYETEVGRKLSASNSIINTELSTVMQIYQANLNIEFFAQVRAELRANGIEM
;
A
#
# COMPACT_ATOMS: atom_id res chain seq x y z
N MET A 1 -19.16 -7.00 8.68
CA MET A 1 -18.54 -6.51 7.43
C MET A 1 -17.04 -6.63 7.60
N THR A 2 -16.46 -7.52 6.81
CA THR A 2 -15.15 -8.13 7.05
C THR A 2 -14.02 -7.13 6.79
N ASN A 3 -13.31 -6.73 7.84
CA ASN A 3 -11.98 -6.16 7.73
C ASN A 3 -11.06 -7.23 7.11
N MET A 4 -10.94 -7.23 5.78
CA MET A 4 -9.85 -7.92 5.11
C MET A 4 -8.57 -7.14 5.42
N MET A 5 -7.94 -7.51 6.54
CA MET A 5 -6.49 -7.49 6.68
C MET A 5 -5.92 -8.24 5.48
N PHE A 6 -5.59 -7.51 4.42
CA PHE A 6 -4.83 -8.06 3.30
C PHE A 6 -3.39 -8.21 3.80
N SER A 7 -3.11 -9.37 4.39
CA SER A 7 -1.78 -9.76 4.83
C SER A 7 -0.88 -9.88 3.59
N TRP A 8 -0.16 -8.81 3.33
CA TRP A 8 1.18 -8.73 2.75
C TRP A 8 1.82 -10.10 2.40
N PHE A 9 1.56 -10.62 1.20
CA PHE A 9 2.32 -11.72 0.60
C PHE A 9 3.44 -11.22 -0.31
N PHE A 10 4.09 -10.12 0.05
CA PHE A 10 5.42 -9.82 -0.46
C PHE A 10 6.42 -10.22 0.60
N LYS A 11 6.78 -11.51 0.62
CA LYS A 11 8.09 -11.87 1.17
C LYS A 11 9.12 -11.00 0.43
N PRO A 12 9.98 -10.23 1.12
CA PRO A 12 11.01 -9.48 0.42
C PRO A 12 11.85 -10.52 -0.33
N LEU A 13 11.94 -10.36 -1.65
CA LEU A 13 12.90 -11.12 -2.45
C LEU A 13 14.27 -10.84 -1.83
N ARG A 14 14.81 -11.82 -1.10
CA ARG A 14 16.19 -11.77 -0.63
C ARG A 14 17.06 -11.91 -1.86
N ALA A 15 17.44 -10.79 -2.47
CA ALA A 15 18.50 -10.76 -3.46
C ALA A 15 19.80 -11.14 -2.73
N ILE A 16 20.23 -12.38 -2.93
CA ILE A 16 21.53 -12.87 -2.47
C ILE A 16 22.58 -12.26 -3.41
N PHE A 17 23.25 -11.20 -2.96
CA PHE A 17 24.55 -10.81 -3.50
C PHE A 17 25.62 -11.31 -2.52
N ILE A 18 26.28 -12.41 -2.89
CA ILE A 18 27.51 -12.85 -2.25
C ILE A 18 28.64 -12.01 -2.86
N ALA A 19 29.20 -11.09 -2.06
CA ALA A 19 30.54 -10.56 -2.27
C ALA A 19 31.27 -10.58 -0.93
N LEU A 20 32.22 -11.50 -0.83
CA LEU A 20 33.07 -11.77 0.31
C LEU A 20 34.12 -10.64 0.44
N LEU A 21 34.06 -9.81 1.49
CA LEU A 21 35.19 -8.97 1.92
C LEU A 21 35.15 -8.84 3.45
N THR A 22 36.02 -9.61 4.11
CA THR A 22 36.33 -9.50 5.53
C THR A 22 36.98 -8.15 5.82
N ILE A 23 36.23 -7.23 6.43
CA ILE A 23 36.76 -5.99 7.00
C ILE A 23 36.73 -6.11 8.53
N MET A 24 37.90 -5.93 9.12
CA MET A 24 38.18 -5.81 10.55
C MET A 24 37.13 -4.94 11.28
N ALA A 25 36.69 -5.41 12.44
CA ALA A 25 35.80 -4.71 13.33
C ALA A 25 36.43 -3.40 13.84
N ILE A 26 35.93 -2.27 13.36
CA ILE A 26 36.00 -1.00 14.09
C ILE A 26 34.66 -0.87 14.82
N GLN A 27 34.70 -1.10 16.13
CA GLN A 27 33.55 -0.88 17.01
C GLN A 27 33.38 0.64 17.18
N THR A 28 32.59 1.27 16.34
CA THR A 28 32.09 2.62 16.62
C THR A 28 31.03 2.53 17.72
N PRO A 29 30.98 3.52 18.63
CA PRO A 29 30.01 3.50 19.71
C PRO A 29 28.61 3.44 19.12
N ALA A 30 27.83 2.46 19.57
CA ALA A 30 26.42 2.32 19.29
C ALA A 30 25.71 3.61 19.74
N ASN A 31 25.50 4.53 18.79
CA ASN A 31 24.64 5.68 18.97
C ASN A 31 23.22 5.11 19.11
N ALA A 32 22.71 5.14 20.33
CA ALA A 32 21.37 4.70 20.66
C ALA A 32 20.37 5.52 19.84
N GLN A 33 19.81 4.87 18.81
CA GLN A 33 18.44 4.96 18.29
C GLN A 33 17.61 6.24 18.54
N GLU A 34 18.14 7.44 18.32
CA GLU A 34 17.30 8.52 17.84
C GLU A 34 17.09 8.28 16.34
N LEU A 35 15.83 8.27 15.88
CA LEU A 35 15.56 8.21 14.45
C LEU A 35 16.20 9.45 13.83
N ASP A 36 17.35 9.25 13.17
CA ASP A 36 18.09 10.28 12.47
C ASP A 36 17.16 11.08 11.56
N VAL A 37 17.14 12.41 11.74
CA VAL A 37 16.30 13.35 10.99
C VAL A 37 16.55 13.19 9.49
N ASP A 38 17.80 12.94 9.11
CA ASP A 38 18.19 12.74 7.71
C ASP A 38 17.57 11.45 7.16
N ARG A 39 17.49 10.39 7.98
CA ARG A 39 16.88 9.12 7.57
C ARG A 39 15.38 9.24 7.38
N ILE A 40 14.71 10.03 8.23
CA ILE A 40 13.29 10.36 8.05
C ILE A 40 13.10 11.17 6.77
N ALA A 41 13.96 12.15 6.48
CA ALA A 41 13.89 12.94 5.26
C ALA A 41 14.06 12.08 3.99
N MET A 42 15.03 11.16 3.98
CA MET A 42 15.22 10.22 2.87
C MET A 42 14.02 9.29 2.68
N ALA A 43 13.48 8.76 3.79
CA ALA A 43 12.26 7.97 3.75
C ALA A 43 11.04 8.78 3.27
N ARG A 44 10.99 10.08 3.56
CA ARG A 44 9.94 10.98 3.08
C ARG A 44 10.00 11.14 1.56
N GLN A 45 11.20 11.34 1.01
CA GLN A 45 11.40 11.38 -0.45
C GLN A 45 10.93 10.09 -1.12
N TYR A 46 11.20 8.93 -0.52
CA TYR A 46 10.66 7.66 -1.01
C TYR A 46 9.13 7.62 -1.00
N VAL A 47 8.48 8.08 0.07
CA VAL A 47 7.01 8.15 0.15
C VAL A 47 6.45 9.07 -0.95
N ASP A 48 7.05 10.24 -1.16
CA ASP A 48 6.62 11.18 -2.19
C ASP A 48 6.77 10.57 -3.60
N LEU A 49 7.87 9.87 -3.87
CA LEU A 49 8.12 9.18 -5.15
C LEU A 49 7.18 7.99 -5.40
N THR A 50 6.62 7.41 -4.34
CA THR A 50 5.78 6.21 -4.42
C THR A 50 4.29 6.44 -4.23
N ASP A 51 3.85 7.68 -4.02
CA ASP A 51 2.44 8.10 -3.94
C ASP A 51 1.73 8.09 -5.31
N GLY A 52 2.04 7.13 -6.18
CA GLY A 52 1.43 7.02 -7.51
C GLY A 52 -0.09 6.82 -7.47
N ALA A 53 -0.63 6.33 -6.34
CA ALA A 53 -2.06 6.14 -6.13
C ALA A 53 -2.76 7.36 -5.48
N GLN A 54 -2.03 8.44 -5.15
CA GLN A 54 -2.58 9.63 -4.49
C GLN A 54 -3.44 9.25 -3.28
N LEU A 55 -2.85 8.48 -2.35
CA LEU A 55 -3.61 7.79 -1.31
C LEU A 55 -4.35 8.78 -0.41
N PHE A 56 -3.74 9.92 -0.12
CA PHE A 56 -4.32 10.98 0.69
C PHE A 56 -5.54 11.59 0.01
N GLU A 57 -5.37 12.04 -1.24
CA GLU A 57 -6.41 12.70 -2.03
C GLU A 57 -7.59 11.75 -2.28
N THR A 58 -7.30 10.51 -2.66
CA THR A 58 -8.33 9.48 -2.87
C THR A 58 -9.11 9.20 -1.59
N THR A 59 -8.43 9.15 -0.43
CA THR A 59 -9.09 8.96 0.86
C THR A 59 -9.97 10.16 1.22
N LEU A 60 -9.45 11.37 1.05
CA LEU A 60 -10.16 12.61 1.36
C LEU A 60 -11.43 12.77 0.50
N ILE A 61 -11.33 12.53 -0.81
CA ILE A 61 -12.46 12.57 -1.73
C ILE A 61 -13.52 11.52 -1.35
N ARG A 62 -13.10 10.28 -1.07
CA ARG A 62 -14.03 9.22 -0.66
C ARG A 62 -14.78 9.59 0.62
N THR A 63 -14.08 10.11 1.62
CA THR A 63 -14.69 10.59 2.87
C THR A 63 -15.70 11.72 2.62
N GLY A 64 -15.39 12.65 1.72
CA GLY A 64 -16.32 13.70 1.30
C GLY A 64 -17.59 13.13 0.66
N ILE A 65 -17.45 12.18 -0.27
CA ILE A 65 -18.58 11.52 -0.94
C ILE A 65 -19.46 10.76 0.06
N GLU A 66 -18.86 10.01 0.98
CA GLU A 66 -19.60 9.26 2.02
C GLU A 66 -20.37 10.20 2.96
N THR A 67 -19.76 11.32 3.32
CA THR A 67 -20.39 12.36 4.15
C THR A 67 -21.54 13.03 3.40
N MET A 68 -21.33 13.40 2.12
CA MET A 68 -22.37 13.96 1.25
C MET A 68 -23.57 13.01 1.15
N ARG A 69 -23.34 11.73 0.87
CA ARG A 69 -24.42 10.72 0.81
C ARG A 69 -25.23 10.68 2.11
N THR A 70 -24.55 10.76 3.25
CA THR A 70 -25.20 10.74 4.57
C THR A 70 -26.05 11.99 4.78
N LEU A 71 -25.49 13.18 4.58
CA LEU A 71 -26.18 14.45 4.84
C LEU A 71 -27.34 14.71 3.87
N VAL A 72 -27.15 14.43 2.58
CA VAL A 72 -28.22 14.57 1.57
C VAL A 72 -29.35 13.58 1.82
N SER A 73 -29.06 12.38 2.31
CA SER A 73 -30.13 11.42 2.68
C SER A 73 -30.99 11.92 3.85
N GLN A 74 -30.42 12.71 4.75
CA GLN A 74 -31.12 13.29 5.90
C GLN A 74 -31.90 14.53 5.51
N ASN A 75 -31.33 15.39 4.66
CA ASN A 75 -31.94 16.66 4.23
C ASN A 75 -31.81 16.85 2.70
N PRO A 76 -32.69 16.23 1.89
CA PRO A 76 -32.56 16.25 0.43
C PRO A 76 -32.65 17.64 -0.21
N THR A 77 -33.32 18.60 0.43
CA THR A 77 -33.46 19.98 -0.08
C THR A 77 -32.18 20.79 0.01
N GLU A 78 -31.24 20.37 0.86
CA GLU A 78 -29.98 21.10 1.13
C GLU A 78 -28.80 20.55 0.33
N ALA A 79 -29.05 19.78 -0.74
CA ALA A 79 -28.00 19.05 -1.45
C ALA A 79 -26.88 19.95 -1.98
N ASP A 80 -27.24 21.11 -2.54
CA ASP A 80 -26.27 22.08 -3.06
C ASP A 80 -25.41 22.68 -1.93
N ALA A 81 -26.05 23.10 -0.84
CA ALA A 81 -25.35 23.65 0.33
C ALA A 81 -24.41 22.61 0.99
N VAL A 82 -24.83 21.34 1.03
CA VAL A 82 -23.98 20.23 1.49
C VAL A 82 -22.79 20.04 0.54
N SER A 83 -23.01 20.10 -0.77
CA SER A 83 -21.93 19.96 -1.76
C SER A 83 -20.88 21.06 -1.61
N ASP A 84 -21.32 22.31 -1.50
CA ASP A 84 -20.44 23.47 -1.30
C ASP A 84 -19.64 23.34 0.01
N ALA A 85 -20.30 22.96 1.11
CA ALA A 85 -19.64 22.75 2.40
C ALA A 85 -18.57 21.63 2.32
N ILE A 86 -18.85 20.53 1.63
CA ILE A 86 -17.87 19.46 1.41
C ILE A 86 -16.68 19.97 0.61
N GLY A 87 -16.90 20.77 -0.43
CA GLY A 87 -15.82 21.40 -1.21
C GLY A 87 -14.87 22.23 -0.35
N VAL A 88 -15.43 23.11 0.49
CA VAL A 88 -14.66 23.95 1.43
C VAL A 88 -13.85 23.09 2.42
N VAL A 89 -14.45 22.02 2.95
CA VAL A 89 -13.75 21.13 3.90
C VAL A 89 -12.64 20.35 3.22
N ILE A 90 -12.85 19.85 2.00
CA ILE A 90 -11.80 19.17 1.22
C ILE A 90 -10.62 20.13 0.99
N GLU A 91 -10.89 21.36 0.56
CA GLU A 91 -9.84 22.37 0.36
C GLU A 91 -9.05 22.63 1.64
N ALA A 92 -9.73 22.82 2.78
CA ALA A 92 -9.10 23.03 4.07
C ALA A 92 -8.21 21.84 4.51
N TYR A 93 -8.58 20.62 4.16
CA TYR A 93 -7.80 19.42 4.49
C TYR A 93 -6.65 19.16 3.53
N SER A 94 -6.66 19.71 2.31
CA SER A 94 -5.64 19.46 1.29
C SER A 94 -4.19 19.72 1.77
N THR A 95 -4.02 20.64 2.73
CA THR A 95 -2.72 21.00 3.31
C THR A 95 -2.19 19.99 4.33
N ARG A 96 -3.01 19.03 4.77
CA ARG A 96 -2.63 18.05 5.80
C ARG A 96 -1.88 16.82 5.27
N LYS A 97 -1.62 16.77 3.96
CA LYS A 97 -0.87 15.69 3.30
C LYS A 97 0.48 15.45 3.98
N ASP A 98 1.21 16.52 4.30
CA ASP A 98 2.54 16.43 4.89
C ASP A 98 2.56 15.75 6.26
N GLU A 99 1.53 15.96 7.07
CA GLU A 99 1.42 15.33 8.39
C GLU A 99 1.36 13.80 8.25
N LEU A 100 0.53 13.31 7.34
CA LEU A 100 0.40 11.88 7.07
C LEU A 100 1.68 11.29 6.47
N PHE A 101 2.28 12.00 5.51
CA PHE A 101 3.44 11.50 4.80
C PHE A 101 4.68 11.45 5.70
N ASN A 102 4.80 12.39 6.65
CA ASN A 102 5.81 12.33 7.70
C ASN A 102 5.62 11.12 8.62
N GLN A 103 4.39 10.69 8.89
CA GLN A 103 4.13 9.47 9.65
C GLN A 103 4.54 8.23 8.85
N PHE A 104 4.21 8.18 7.55
CA PHE A 104 4.67 7.11 6.66
C PHE A 104 6.20 7.05 6.57
N ALA A 105 6.87 8.19 6.43
CA ALA A 105 8.33 8.28 6.39
C ALA A 105 8.97 7.65 7.63
N ARG A 106 8.42 7.89 8.84
CA ARG A 106 8.91 7.25 10.07
C ARG A 106 8.77 5.74 10.04
N VAL A 107 7.68 5.20 9.48
CA VAL A 107 7.47 3.75 9.31
C VAL A 107 8.57 3.14 8.43
N TYR A 108 8.97 3.82 7.36
CA TYR A 108 10.06 3.37 6.48
C TYR A 108 11.44 3.55 7.10
N ALA A 109 11.71 4.70 7.73
CA ALA A 109 12.98 4.98 8.41
C ALA A 109 13.29 4.01 9.57
N LEU A 110 12.27 3.35 10.12
CA LEU A 110 12.44 2.29 11.13
C LEU A 110 12.81 0.93 10.53
N ARG A 111 12.58 0.71 9.24
CA ARG A 111 12.73 -0.60 8.57
C ARG A 111 13.95 -0.69 7.68
N PHE A 112 14.41 0.45 7.17
CA PHE A 112 15.51 0.55 6.24
C PHE A 112 16.63 1.41 6.82
N SER A 113 17.87 1.00 6.59
CA SER A 113 19.04 1.83 6.82
C SER A 113 19.06 3.03 5.88
N MET A 114 19.88 4.03 6.20
CA MET A 114 20.06 5.19 5.33
C MET A 114 20.53 4.79 3.93
N GLU A 115 21.45 3.82 3.83
CA GLU A 115 22.00 3.40 2.54
C GLU A 115 20.95 2.70 1.67
N GLU A 116 20.18 1.78 2.26
CA GLU A 116 19.07 1.13 1.56
C GLU A 116 18.02 2.16 1.08
N LEU A 117 17.70 3.16 1.91
CA LEU A 117 16.76 4.22 1.50
C LEU A 117 17.30 5.02 0.32
N ARG A 118 18.60 5.35 0.29
CA ARG A 118 19.22 6.03 -0.86
C ARG A 118 19.15 5.22 -2.14
N GLU A 119 19.46 3.92 -2.06
CA GLU A 119 19.38 3.02 -3.21
C GLU A 119 17.95 2.92 -3.75
N ILE A 120 16.98 2.77 -2.84
CA ILE A 120 15.55 2.72 -3.20
C ILE A 120 15.11 4.03 -3.85
N VAL A 121 15.43 5.18 -3.25
CA VAL A 121 15.10 6.50 -3.80
C VAL A 121 15.70 6.67 -5.20
N ALA A 122 16.99 6.39 -5.37
CA ALA A 122 17.67 6.50 -6.66
C ALA A 122 17.01 5.64 -7.75
N PHE A 123 16.52 4.45 -7.41
CA PHE A 123 15.75 3.63 -8.34
C PHE A 123 14.41 4.29 -8.72
N TYR A 124 13.63 4.76 -7.75
CA TYR A 124 12.32 5.37 -8.01
C TYR A 124 12.42 6.75 -8.69
N GLU A 125 13.58 7.40 -8.67
CA GLU A 125 13.87 8.59 -9.48
C GLU A 125 14.15 8.28 -10.95
N THR A 126 14.36 7.02 -11.32
CA THR A 126 14.49 6.64 -12.73
C THR A 126 13.13 6.64 -13.43
N GLU A 127 13.13 6.73 -14.77
CA GLU A 127 11.88 6.67 -15.55
C GLU A 127 11.13 5.35 -15.34
N VAL A 128 11.87 4.24 -15.29
CA VAL A 128 11.29 2.90 -15.06
C VAL A 128 10.74 2.78 -13.65
N GLY A 129 11.44 3.32 -12.64
CA GLY A 129 11.00 3.33 -11.25
C GLY A 129 9.70 4.11 -11.06
N ARG A 130 9.61 5.32 -11.63
CA ARG A 130 8.37 6.11 -11.63
C ARG A 130 7.22 5.39 -12.33
N LYS A 131 7.48 4.81 -13.51
CA LYS A 131 6.48 4.03 -14.24
C LYS A 131 5.96 2.85 -13.42
N LEU A 132 6.86 2.12 -12.75
CA LEU A 132 6.49 1.00 -11.89
C LEU A 132 5.61 1.48 -10.72
N SER A 133 6.00 2.55 -10.02
CA SER A 133 5.18 3.12 -8.94
C SER A 133 3.77 3.49 -9.40
N ALA A 134 3.66 4.24 -10.50
CA ALA A 134 2.37 4.66 -11.04
C ALA A 134 1.50 3.48 -11.53
N SER A 135 2.13 2.44 -12.10
CA SER A 135 1.42 1.29 -12.67
C SER A 135 0.96 0.29 -11.61
N ASN A 136 1.57 0.28 -10.42
CA ASN A 136 1.29 -0.74 -9.39
C ASN A 136 -0.18 -0.79 -8.97
N SER A 137 -0.88 0.35 -8.92
CA SER A 137 -2.32 0.37 -8.58
C SER A 137 -3.16 -0.38 -9.63
N ILE A 138 -2.91 -0.11 -10.91
CA ILE A 138 -3.59 -0.74 -12.06
C ILE A 138 -3.27 -2.23 -12.11
N ILE A 139 -1.98 -2.57 -12.01
CA ILE A 139 -1.52 -3.96 -12.02
C ILE A 139 -2.18 -4.75 -10.89
N ASN A 140 -2.30 -4.18 -9.68
CA ASN A 140 -2.96 -4.85 -8.56
C ASN A 140 -4.45 -5.14 -8.82
N THR A 141 -5.16 -4.23 -9.48
CA THR A 141 -6.56 -4.44 -9.89
C THR A 141 -6.67 -5.55 -10.93
N GLU A 142 -5.79 -5.55 -11.93
CA GLU A 142 -5.76 -6.57 -12.97
C GLU A 142 -5.43 -7.95 -12.39
N LEU A 143 -4.39 -8.04 -11.55
CA LEU A 143 -4.02 -9.27 -10.85
C LEU A 143 -5.17 -9.80 -9.97
N SER A 144 -5.89 -8.92 -9.27
CA SER A 144 -7.05 -9.31 -8.47
C SER A 144 -8.15 -9.91 -9.35
N THR A 145 -8.38 -9.35 -10.53
CA THR A 145 -9.36 -9.87 -11.51
C THR A 145 -8.96 -11.25 -12.02
N VAL A 146 -7.69 -11.42 -12.40
CA VAL A 146 -7.14 -12.73 -12.81
C VAL A 146 -7.30 -13.76 -11.69
N MET A 147 -7.04 -13.36 -10.45
CA MET A 147 -7.14 -14.25 -9.29
C MET A 147 -8.58 -14.70 -9.03
N GLN A 148 -9.56 -13.81 -9.19
CA GLN A 148 -10.99 -14.15 -9.08
C GLN A 148 -11.41 -15.20 -10.12
N ILE A 149 -10.96 -15.04 -11.37
CA ILE A 149 -11.26 -16.00 -12.45
C ILE A 149 -10.64 -17.36 -12.14
N TYR A 150 -9.37 -17.39 -11.75
CA TYR A 150 -8.69 -18.63 -11.37
C TYR A 150 -9.41 -19.32 -10.20
N GLN A 151 -9.79 -18.58 -9.17
CA GLN A 151 -10.46 -19.15 -8.00
C GLN A 151 -11.84 -19.74 -8.34
N ALA A 152 -12.59 -19.09 -9.24
CA ALA A 152 -13.87 -19.62 -9.71
C ALA A 152 -13.70 -20.97 -10.42
N ASN A 153 -12.70 -21.09 -11.31
CA ASN A 153 -12.40 -22.33 -12.01
C ASN A 153 -11.89 -23.41 -11.05
N LEU A 154 -10.96 -23.06 -10.16
CA LEU A 154 -10.41 -23.97 -9.17
C LEU A 154 -11.51 -24.56 -8.28
N ASN A 155 -12.48 -23.76 -7.84
CA ASN A 155 -13.57 -24.25 -7.00
C ASN A 155 -14.41 -25.33 -7.71
N ILE A 156 -14.68 -25.17 -9.01
CA ILE A 156 -15.42 -26.14 -9.81
C ILE A 156 -14.64 -27.45 -9.92
N GLU A 157 -13.37 -27.35 -10.34
CA GLU A 157 -12.50 -28.51 -10.54
C GLU A 157 -12.23 -29.25 -9.23
N PHE A 158 -11.89 -28.51 -8.19
CA PHE A 158 -11.58 -29.05 -6.88
C PHE A 158 -12.79 -29.77 -6.27
N PHE A 159 -13.99 -29.19 -6.38
CA PHE A 159 -15.22 -29.84 -5.93
C PHE A 159 -15.49 -31.16 -6.68
N ALA A 160 -15.33 -31.15 -8.01
CA ALA A 160 -15.51 -32.35 -8.82
C ALA A 160 -14.51 -33.46 -8.43
N GLN A 161 -13.25 -33.11 -8.18
CA GLN A 161 -12.23 -34.07 -7.73
C GLN A 161 -12.52 -34.63 -6.34
N VAL A 162 -12.89 -33.78 -5.37
CA VAL A 162 -13.26 -34.26 -4.03
C VAL A 162 -14.44 -35.24 -4.10
N ARG A 163 -15.45 -34.97 -4.92
CA ARG A 163 -16.56 -35.92 -5.12
C ARG A 163 -16.14 -37.22 -5.80
N ALA A 164 -15.18 -37.18 -6.72
CA ALA A 164 -14.66 -38.38 -7.34
C ALA A 164 -13.91 -39.25 -6.32
N GLU A 165 -13.10 -38.63 -5.46
CA GLU A 165 -12.36 -39.30 -4.39
C GLU A 165 -13.31 -39.91 -3.34
N LEU A 166 -14.35 -39.18 -2.91
CA LEU A 166 -15.35 -39.71 -1.98
C LEU A 166 -16.08 -40.94 -2.56
N ARG A 167 -16.47 -40.89 -3.84
CA ARG A 167 -17.08 -42.03 -4.54
C ARG A 167 -16.14 -43.23 -4.64
N ALA A 168 -14.86 -43.00 -4.91
CA ALA A 168 -13.85 -44.07 -4.94
C ALA A 168 -13.70 -44.78 -3.57
N ASN A 169 -13.99 -44.06 -2.49
CA ASN A 169 -13.98 -44.58 -1.11
C ASN A 169 -15.35 -45.07 -0.62
N GLY A 170 -16.34 -45.23 -1.52
CA GLY A 170 -17.65 -45.78 -1.20
C GLY A 170 -18.59 -44.83 -0.45
N ILE A 171 -18.28 -43.53 -0.43
CA ILE A 171 -19.14 -42.49 0.14
C ILE A 171 -19.94 -41.84 -1.00
N GLU A 172 -21.26 -42.08 -1.04
CA GLU A 172 -22.14 -41.48 -2.05
C GLU A 172 -22.53 -40.04 -1.66
N MET A 173 -21.95 -39.04 -2.34
CA MET A 173 -22.37 -37.63 -2.35
C MET A 173 -22.20 -36.97 -3.73
#